data_AF-A0A354TK74-F1
#
_entry.id   AF-A0A354TK74-F1
#
_cell.length_a   1.000
_cell.length_b   1.000
_cell.length_c   1.000
_cell.angle_alpha   90.00
_cell.angle_beta   90.00
_cell.angle_gamma   90.00
#
_symmetry.space_group_name_H-M   'P 1'
#
loop_
_entity.id
_entity.type
_entity.pdbx_description
1 polymer ?
#
loop_
_entity_poly.entity_id
_entity_poly.type
_entity_poly.pdbx_seq_one_letter_code
_entity_poly.pdbx_strand_id
1 'polypeptide(L)' 'MLSAAILLSMSQIPTTSTGGNTELLRNETLLKTGALQNAILNSANFSSIATDEKGVIQLFNVGAER' A
#
# COMPACT_ATOMS: atom_id res chain seq x y z
N MET A 1 26.06 55.79 11.72
CA MET A 1 27.11 54.76 11.77
C MET A 1 26.40 53.43 11.92
N LEU A 2 25.88 52.89 10.81
CA LEU A 2 26.35 51.64 10.17
C LEU A 2 26.10 50.41 11.09
N SER A 3 25.25 49.42 10.77
CA SER A 3 25.07 48.76 9.48
C SER A 3 23.68 48.11 9.35
N ALA A 4 23.12 48.22 8.15
CA ALA A 4 22.05 47.39 7.63
C ALA A 4 22.59 46.01 7.15
N ALA A 5 21.67 45.12 6.80
CA ALA A 5 21.81 43.89 6.01
C ALA A 5 22.39 42.64 6.71
N ILE A 6 21.49 41.70 7.03
CA ILE A 6 21.47 40.26 6.65
C ILE A 6 19.99 39.85 6.89
N LEU A 7 19.04 40.18 6.00
CA LEU A 7 18.61 39.49 4.78
C LEU A 7 18.43 37.95 4.90
N LEU A 8 17.16 37.58 5.10
CA LEU A 8 16.38 36.58 4.37
C LEU A 8 16.84 35.10 4.34
N SER A 9 15.84 34.26 4.60
CA SER A 9 15.54 32.98 3.93
C SER A 9 15.67 31.74 4.80
N MET A 10 14.80 30.77 4.50
CA MET A 10 14.83 29.37 4.91
C MET A 10 14.11 29.02 6.22
N SER A 11 12.78 29.14 6.19
CA SER A 11 11.94 27.98 6.49
C SER A 11 10.56 28.14 5.85
N GLN A 12 10.53 28.40 4.53
CA GLN A 12 9.46 27.77 3.78
C GLN A 12 9.69 26.28 3.94
N ILE A 13 8.92 25.63 4.82
CA ILE A 13 8.72 24.19 4.73
C ILE A 13 8.30 23.98 3.28
N PRO A 14 9.05 23.22 2.47
CA PRO A 14 8.53 22.83 1.19
C PRO A 14 7.27 22.02 1.48
N THR A 15 6.10 22.65 1.40
CA THR A 15 4.88 21.95 1.03
C THR A 15 5.06 21.60 -0.44
N THR A 16 6.03 20.74 -0.73
CA THR A 16 6.05 20.03 -1.99
C THR A 16 4.78 19.21 -1.94
N SER A 17 3.79 19.72 -2.68
CA SER A 17 2.67 18.98 -3.25
C SER A 17 3.22 17.85 -4.14
N THR A 18 3.96 16.93 -3.52
CA THR A 18 4.40 15.63 -4.03
C THR A 18 3.42 14.54 -3.57
N GLY A 19 2.41 14.90 -2.78
CA GLY A 19 1.35 13.98 -2.33
C GLY A 19 0.59 13.34 -3.50
N GLY A 20 0.33 14.08 -4.58
CA GLY A 20 -0.43 13.57 -5.72
C GLY A 20 0.21 12.37 -6.43
N ASN A 21 1.52 12.42 -6.69
CA ASN A 21 2.20 11.32 -7.39
C ASN A 21 2.38 10.09 -6.48
N THR A 22 2.69 10.31 -5.19
CA THR A 22 2.84 9.22 -4.22
C THR A 22 1.51 8.53 -3.92
N GLU A 23 0.41 9.28 -3.86
CA GLU A 23 -0.93 8.74 -3.65
C GLU A 23 -1.43 7.95 -4.88
N LEU A 24 -1.18 8.45 -6.09
CA LEU A 24 -1.48 7.72 -7.33
C LEU A 24 -0.71 6.39 -7.42
N LEU A 25 0.60 6.41 -7.16
CA LEU A 25 1.44 5.20 -7.12
C LEU A 25 0.96 4.20 -6.05
N ARG A 26 0.57 4.72 -4.87
CA ARG A 26 0.01 3.90 -3.79
C ARG A 26 -1.30 3.24 -4.22
N ASN A 27 -2.21 4.01 -4.83
CA ASN A 27 -3.49 3.49 -5.31
C ASN A 27 -3.31 2.44 -6.39
N GLU A 28 -2.41 2.67 -7.37
CA GLU A 28 -2.09 1.66 -8.38
C GLU A 28 -1.52 0.37 -7.77
N THR A 29 -0.65 0.50 -6.77
CA THR A 29 -0.07 -0.65 -6.07
C THR A 29 -1.16 -1.44 -5.34
N LEU A 30 -2.04 -0.74 -4.60
CA LEU A 30 -3.17 -1.38 -3.92
C LEU A 30 -4.12 -2.06 -4.89
N LEU A 31 -4.42 -1.44 -6.04
CA LEU A 31 -5.27 -2.03 -7.09
C LEU A 31 -4.64 -3.30 -7.67
N LYS A 32 -3.34 -3.26 -8.01
CA LYS A 32 -2.60 -4.42 -8.53
C LYS A 32 -2.53 -5.55 -7.51
N THR A 33 -2.23 -5.24 -6.25
CA THR A 33 -2.21 -6.21 -5.16
C THR A 33 -3.58 -6.82 -4.91
N GLY A 34 -4.64 -6.02 -4.90
CA GLY A 34 -6.02 -6.50 -4.75
C GLY A 34 -6.44 -7.42 -5.90
N ALA A 35 -6.13 -7.04 -7.14
CA ALA A 35 -6.41 -7.87 -8.31
C ALA A 35 -5.68 -9.21 -8.27
N LEU A 36 -4.39 -9.21 -7.91
CA LEU A 36 -3.61 -10.44 -7.77
C LEU A 36 -4.11 -11.32 -6.62
N GLN A 37 -4.41 -10.72 -5.46
CA GLN A 37 -4.98 -11.45 -4.32
C GLN A 37 -6.29 -12.11 -4.73
N ASN A 38 -7.18 -11.39 -5.41
CA ASN A 38 -8.44 -11.93 -5.90
C ASN A 38 -8.24 -13.09 -6.89
N ALA A 39 -7.29 -12.95 -7.81
CA ALA A 39 -6.95 -13.99 -8.77
C ALA A 39 -6.40 -15.26 -8.08
N ILE A 40 -5.59 -15.10 -7.03
CA ILE A 40 -5.07 -16.24 -6.26
C ILE A 40 -6.20 -16.90 -5.45
N LEU A 41 -6.97 -16.12 -4.69
CA LEU A 41 -8.00 -16.64 -3.79
C LEU A 41 -9.13 -17.33 -4.55
N ASN A 42 -9.52 -16.87 -5.73
CA ASN A 42 -10.62 -17.47 -6.50
C ASN A 42 -10.16 -18.44 -7.60
N SER A 43 -8.85 -18.64 -7.76
CA SER A 43 -8.33 -19.61 -8.73
C SER A 43 -8.43 -21.02 -8.18
N ALA A 44 -8.85 -21.94 -9.05
CA ALA A 44 -8.87 -23.36 -8.74
C ALA A 44 -7.50 -24.05 -8.94
N ASN A 45 -6.49 -23.30 -9.40
CA ASN A 45 -5.12 -23.77 -9.58
C ASN A 45 -4.23 -23.50 -8.35
N PHE A 46 -4.72 -22.75 -7.37
CA PHE A 46 -4.03 -22.50 -6.11
C PHE A 46 -4.91 -22.96 -4.95
N SER A 47 -4.33 -23.69 -4.02
CA SER A 47 -4.99 -24.08 -2.77
C SER A 47 -4.59 -23.10 -1.68
N SER A 48 -5.58 -22.43 -1.08
CA SER A 48 -5.41 -21.50 0.04
C SER A 48 -6.25 -21.96 1.22
N ILE A 49 -5.64 -21.99 2.40
CA ILE A 49 -6.26 -22.44 3.64
C ILE A 49 -5.98 -21.38 4.70
N ALA A 50 -7.04 -20.84 5.30
CA ALA A 50 -6.91 -19.95 6.46
C ALA A 50 -7.20 -20.73 7.73
N THR A 51 -6.32 -20.59 8.73
CA THR A 51 -6.49 -21.21 10.05
C THR A 51 -6.54 -20.14 11.14
N ASP A 52 -7.13 -20.48 12.28
CA ASP A 52 -7.01 -19.71 13.50
C ASP A 52 -5.68 -20.01 14.24
N GLU A 53 -5.48 -19.35 15.39
CA GLU A 53 -4.29 -19.52 16.23
C GLU A 53 -4.09 -20.94 16.81
N LYS A 54 -5.15 -21.76 16.83
CA LYS A 54 -5.12 -23.16 17.29
C LYS A 54 -4.92 -24.14 16.13
N GLY A 55 -4.80 -23.63 14.90
CA GLY A 55 -4.67 -24.42 13.68
C GLY A 55 -6.00 -24.98 13.16
N VAL A 56 -7.15 -24.51 13.67
CA VAL A 56 -8.46 -24.92 13.15
C VAL A 56 -8.70 -24.21 11.82
N ILE A 57 -9.12 -24.98 10.81
CA ILE A 57 -9.38 -24.45 9.47
C ILE A 57 -10.69 -23.67 9.46
N GLN A 58 -10.61 -22.42 9.00
CA GLN A 58 -11.74 -21.49 8.92
C GLN A 58 -12.24 -21.29 7.49
N LEU A 59 -11.36 -21.40 6.50
CA LEU A 59 -11.70 -21.19 5.09
C LEU A 59 -10.88 -22.12 4.20
N PHE A 60 -11.57 -22.69 3.22
CA PHE A 60 -10.98 -23.23 2.00
C PHE A 60 -11.36 -22.33 0.84
N ASN A 61 -10.45 -22.17 -0.11
CA ASN A 61 -10.83 -21.69 -1.43
C ASN A 61 -11.15 -22.86 -2.37
N VAL A 62 -11.67 -22.54 -3.56
CA VAL A 62 -12.08 -23.53 -4.57
C VAL A 62 -10.97 -24.50 -5.00
N GLY A 63 -9.69 -24.09 -4.94
CA GLY A 63 -8.56 -24.97 -5.23
C GLY A 63 -8.19 -25.92 -4.08
N ALA A 64 -8.60 -25.61 -2.84
CA ALA A 64 -8.34 -26.44 -1.66
C ALA A 64 -9.48 -27.42 -1.33
N GLU A 65 -10.66 -27.24 -1.93
CA GLU A 65 -11.83 -28.12 -1.76
C GLU A 65 -11.75 -29.45 -2.55
N ARG A 66 -10.67 -29.66 -3.31
CA ARG A 66 -10.50 -30.78 -4.24
C ARG A 66 -9.68 -31.93 -3.67
#